data_AF-A0A3S9HPN3-F1
#
_entry.id   AF-A0A3S9HPN3-F1
#
_cell.length_a   1.000
_cell.length_b   1.000
_cell.length_c   1.000
_cell.angle_alpha   90.00
_cell.angle_beta   90.00
_cell.angle_gamma   90.00
#
_symmetry.space_group_name_H-M   'P 1'
#
loop_
_entity.id
_entity.type
_entity.pdbx_description
1 polymer ?
#
loop_
_entity_poly.entity_id
_entity_poly.type
_entity_poly.pdbx_seq_one_letter_code
_entity_poly.pdbx_strand_id
1 'polypeptide(L)'
;MMEASCVQFIEKLMNTSNFLQGIALETLEYWEPDLPPVTILFAAIGKELTRRFDSMGNESIVIVFELIEDAMNANDNVLKSAVATGIIEAIISESSRNDELWSRIESQLGSTSKHHAEGWRNTAV
;
A
#
# COMPACT_ATOMS: atom_id res chain seq x y z
N MET A 1 -12.43 9.96 -12.77
CA MET A 1 -11.41 10.90 -12.26
C MET A 1 -10.94 10.38 -10.92
N MET A 2 -9.64 10.41 -10.63
CA MET A 2 -9.12 9.98 -9.33
C MET A 2 -9.38 11.07 -8.29
N GLU A 3 -9.85 10.68 -7.10
CA GLU A 3 -10.10 11.63 -6.00
C GLU A 3 -8.81 12.32 -5.56
N ALA A 4 -8.91 13.60 -5.18
CA ALA A 4 -7.74 14.43 -4.87
C ALA A 4 -6.92 13.89 -3.69
N SER A 5 -7.58 13.30 -2.69
CA SER A 5 -6.94 12.67 -1.53
C SER A 5 -6.09 11.45 -1.94
N CYS A 6 -6.59 10.63 -2.87
CA CYS A 6 -5.86 9.50 -3.43
C CYS A 6 -4.63 9.97 -4.22
N VAL A 7 -4.75 11.02 -5.02
CA VAL A 7 -3.62 11.59 -5.77
C VAL A 7 -2.54 12.08 -4.81
N GLN A 8 -2.89 12.89 -3.81
CA GLN A 8 -1.94 13.38 -2.81
C GLN A 8 -1.27 12.24 -2.03
N PHE A 9 -2.01 11.18 -1.73
CA PHE A 9 -1.47 10.00 -1.06
C PHE A 9 -0.45 9.25 -1.93
N ILE A 10 -0.74 9.06 -3.22
CA ILE A 10 0.20 8.47 -4.18
C ILE A 10 1.48 9.30 -4.27
N GLU A 11 1.36 10.62 -4.43
CA GLU A 11 2.51 11.52 -4.50
C GLU A 11 3.41 11.40 -3.27
N LYS A 12 2.81 11.33 -2.07
CA LYS A 12 3.57 11.08 -0.83
C LYS A 12 4.31 9.75 -0.87
N LEU A 13 3.65 8.66 -1.27
CA LEU A 13 4.29 7.34 -1.39
C LEU A 13 5.43 7.34 -2.41
N MET A 14 5.24 7.94 -3.58
CA MET A 14 6.27 8.06 -4.61
C MET A 14 7.52 8.80 -4.10
N ASN A 15 7.33 9.78 -3.22
CA ASN A 15 8.45 10.56 -2.65
C ASN A 15 9.23 9.80 -1.55
N THR A 16 8.75 8.65 -1.08
CA THR A 16 9.45 7.89 -0.03
C THR A 16 10.56 6.97 -0.56
N SER A 17 10.47 6.53 -1.82
CA SER A 17 11.36 5.52 -2.40
C SER A 17 11.25 5.48 -3.92
N ASN A 18 12.41 5.36 -4.58
CA ASN A 18 12.48 5.19 -6.04
C ASN A 18 11.76 3.91 -6.52
N PHE A 19 11.70 2.86 -5.70
CA PHE A 19 10.95 1.64 -6.05
C PHE A 19 9.46 1.92 -6.17
N LEU A 20 8.90 2.66 -5.21
CA LEU A 20 7.47 2.99 -5.19
C LEU A 20 7.13 4.03 -6.27
N GLN A 21 8.04 4.98 -6.52
CA GLN A 21 7.92 5.89 -7.65
C GLN A 21 7.89 5.14 -8.98
N GLY A 22 8.84 4.22 -9.20
CA GLY A 22 8.96 3.44 -10.42
C GLY A 22 7.69 2.66 -10.73
N ILE A 23 7.22 1.83 -9.79
CA ILE A 23 6.01 1.01 -10.03
C ILE A 23 4.75 1.87 -10.24
N ALA A 24 4.64 3.02 -9.56
CA ALA A 24 3.52 3.92 -9.76
C ALA A 24 3.52 4.52 -11.16
N LEU A 25 4.67 4.99 -11.65
CA LEU A 25 4.81 5.54 -13.00
C LEU A 25 4.61 4.47 -14.08
N GLU A 26 5.20 3.27 -13.92
CA GLU A 26 5.00 2.15 -14.85
C GLU A 26 3.52 1.75 -14.94
N THR A 27 2.82 1.75 -13.79
CA THR A 27 1.38 1.44 -13.76
C THR A 27 0.57 2.54 -14.43
N LEU A 28 0.92 3.82 -14.25
CA LEU A 28 0.23 4.92 -14.93
C LEU A 28 0.44 4.85 -16.46
N GLU A 29 1.68 4.64 -16.90
CA GLU A 29 2.05 4.53 -18.31
C GLU A 29 1.32 3.38 -19.01
N TYR A 30 1.20 2.21 -18.36
CA TYR A 30 0.49 1.06 -18.92
C TYR A 30 -0.99 1.34 -19.24
N TRP A 31 -1.62 2.27 -18.53
CA TRP A 31 -3.04 2.58 -18.71
C TRP A 31 -3.30 3.71 -19.70
N GLU A 32 -2.25 4.36 -20.25
CA GLU A 32 -2.43 5.46 -21.20
C GLU A 32 -3.25 5.04 -22.44
N PRO A 33 -4.16 5.91 -22.93
CA PRO A 33 -4.39 7.31 -22.49
C PRO A 33 -5.34 7.46 -21.29
N ASP A 34 -5.84 6.35 -20.74
CA ASP A 34 -6.74 6.33 -19.59
C ASP A 34 -5.96 6.31 -18.26
N LEU A 35 -6.68 6.36 -17.14
CA LEU A 35 -6.11 6.19 -15.80
C LEU A 35 -6.46 4.82 -15.23
N PRO A 36 -5.56 4.18 -14.46
CA PRO A 36 -5.89 2.96 -13.74
C PRO A 36 -6.98 3.23 -12.70
N PRO A 37 -7.83 2.24 -12.40
CA PRO A 37 -8.59 2.22 -11.16
C PRO A 37 -7.62 2.39 -9.98
N VAL A 38 -7.96 3.26 -9.03
CA VAL A 38 -7.07 3.60 -7.90
C VAL A 38 -6.62 2.37 -7.12
N THR A 39 -7.50 1.38 -6.95
CA THR A 39 -7.20 0.11 -6.27
C THR A 39 -6.17 -0.72 -7.01
N ILE A 40 -6.10 -0.66 -8.34
CA ILE A 40 -5.08 -1.34 -9.14
C ILE A 40 -3.72 -0.69 -8.93
N LEU A 41 -3.65 0.64 -8.96
CA LEU A 41 -2.42 1.39 -8.70
C LEU A 41 -1.92 1.15 -7.26
N PHE A 42 -2.82 1.15 -6.29
CA PHE A 42 -2.51 0.86 -4.90
C PHE A 42 -2.05 -0.58 -4.71
N ALA A 43 -2.66 -1.55 -5.40
CA ALA A 43 -2.22 -2.94 -5.38
C ALA A 43 -0.83 -3.13 -5.99
N ALA A 44 -0.50 -2.40 -7.05
CA ALA A 44 0.85 -2.42 -7.62
C ALA A 44 1.87 -1.91 -6.58
N ILE A 45 1.57 -0.80 -5.91
CA ILE A 45 2.41 -0.23 -4.85
C ILE A 45 2.55 -1.19 -3.66
N GLY A 46 1.45 -1.77 -3.16
CA GLY A 46 1.49 -2.70 -2.02
C GLY A 46 2.31 -3.97 -2.31
N LYS A 47 2.23 -4.49 -3.54
CA LYS A 47 3.07 -5.61 -3.98
C LYS A 47 4.54 -5.22 -4.04
N GLU A 48 4.86 -4.08 -4.64
CA GLU A 48 6.26 -3.64 -4.75
C GLU A 48 6.86 -3.33 -3.37
N LEU A 49 6.11 -2.68 -2.48
CA LEU A 49 6.49 -2.49 -1.08
C LEU A 49 6.85 -3.82 -0.41
N THR A 50 6.03 -4.85 -0.60
CA THR A 50 6.27 -6.18 -0.02
C THR A 50 7.50 -6.86 -0.61
N ARG A 51 7.66 -6.81 -1.95
CA ARG A 51 8.79 -7.42 -2.66
C ARG A 51 10.12 -6.73 -2.34
N ARG A 52 10.08 -5.42 -2.11
CA ARG A 52 11.26 -4.59 -1.83
C ARG A 52 11.46 -4.31 -0.36
N PHE A 53 10.65 -4.88 0.53
CA PHE A 53 10.69 -4.59 1.96
C PHE A 53 12.13 -4.66 2.52
N ASP A 54 12.83 -5.76 2.27
CA ASP A 54 14.21 -5.96 2.74
C ASP A 54 15.27 -5.10 2.00
N SER A 55 14.90 -4.50 0.87
CA SER A 55 15.76 -3.61 0.07
C SER A 55 15.46 -2.13 0.30
N MET A 56 14.39 -1.81 1.02
CA MET A 56 14.04 -0.44 1.38
C MET A 56 14.79 -0.01 2.63
N GLY A 57 15.19 1.26 2.69
CA GLY A 57 15.78 1.82 3.90
C GLY A 57 14.77 1.86 5.04
N ASN A 58 15.21 1.60 6.27
CA ASN A 58 14.35 1.59 7.46
C ASN A 58 13.54 2.88 7.61
N GLU A 59 14.12 4.05 7.30
CA GLU A 59 13.42 5.33 7.33
C GLU A 59 12.26 5.38 6.32
N SER A 60 12.48 4.94 5.07
CA SER A 60 11.41 4.85 4.07
C SER A 60 10.30 3.89 4.48
N ILE A 61 10.65 2.75 5.09
CA ILE A 61 9.67 1.78 5.60
C ILE A 61 8.78 2.46 6.65
N VAL A 62 9.38 3.06 7.68
CA VAL A 62 8.63 3.74 8.75
C VAL A 62 7.67 4.78 8.17
N ILE A 63 8.16 5.66 7.28
CA ILE A 63 7.34 6.71 6.67
C ILE A 63 6.18 6.12 5.85
N VAL A 64 6.42 5.06 5.06
CA VAL A 64 5.36 4.44 4.26
C VAL A 64 4.26 3.84 5.14
N PHE A 65 4.62 3.14 6.21
CA PHE A 65 3.64 2.53 7.11
C PHE A 65 2.91 3.57 7.96
N GLU A 66 3.55 4.68 8.35
CA GLU A 66 2.88 5.84 8.95
C GLU A 66 1.85 6.46 7.99
N LEU A 67 2.20 6.65 6.72
CA LEU A 67 1.27 7.16 5.71
C LEU A 67 0.06 6.23 5.52
N ILE A 68 0.28 4.91 5.49
CA ILE A 68 -0.80 3.92 5.41
C ILE A 68 -1.73 4.03 6.62
N GLU A 69 -1.19 4.13 7.82
CA GLU A 69 -2.00 4.28 9.05
C GLU A 69 -2.77 5.60 9.06
N ASP A 70 -2.15 6.71 8.67
CA ASP A 70 -2.82 8.02 8.55
C ASP A 70 -3.99 7.96 7.56
N ALA A 71 -3.80 7.33 6.40
CA ALA A 71 -4.85 7.15 5.41
C ALA A 71 -5.98 6.24 5.94
N MET A 72 -5.65 5.21 6.72
CA MET A 72 -6.62 4.36 7.41
C MET A 72 -7.33 5.09 8.57
N ASN A 73 -6.81 6.19 9.09
CA ASN A 73 -7.47 7.02 10.10
C ASN A 73 -8.18 8.26 9.52
N ALA A 74 -8.06 8.51 8.22
CA ALA A 74 -8.67 9.66 7.57
C ALA A 74 -10.22 9.63 7.64
N ASN A 75 -10.82 10.82 7.65
CA ASN A 75 -12.26 11.01 7.50
C ASN A 75 -12.74 10.86 6.04
N ASP A 76 -11.86 10.43 5.14
CA ASP A 76 -12.15 10.15 3.75
C ASP A 76 -12.36 8.65 3.54
N ASN A 77 -13.62 8.25 3.38
CA ASN A 77 -13.99 6.85 3.17
C ASN A 77 -13.49 6.28 1.85
N VAL A 78 -13.31 7.12 0.81
CA VAL A 78 -12.80 6.66 -0.49
C VAL A 78 -11.33 6.31 -0.36
N LEU A 79 -10.52 7.21 0.22
CA LEU A 79 -9.10 6.94 0.46
C LEU A 79 -8.92 5.73 1.39
N LYS A 80 -9.63 5.69 2.52
CA LYS A 80 -9.59 4.56 3.46
C LYS A 80 -9.88 3.23 2.76
N SER A 81 -10.96 3.17 1.97
CA SER A 81 -11.34 1.93 1.27
C SER A 81 -10.31 1.55 0.20
N ALA A 82 -9.76 2.53 -0.52
CA ALA A 82 -8.73 2.29 -1.52
C ALA A 82 -7.45 1.76 -0.88
N VAL A 83 -7.00 2.30 0.25
CA VAL A 83 -5.81 1.82 0.98
C VAL A 83 -6.02 0.42 1.54
N ALA A 84 -7.16 0.18 2.18
CA ALA A 84 -7.54 -1.13 2.70
C ALA A 84 -7.48 -2.22 1.62
N THR A 85 -8.27 -2.04 0.56
CA THR A 85 -8.44 -3.05 -0.50
C THR A 85 -7.29 -3.09 -1.51
N GLY A 86 -6.69 -1.93 -1.79
CA GLY A 86 -5.61 -1.80 -2.75
C GLY A 86 -4.26 -2.14 -2.14
N ILE A 87 -3.86 -1.49 -1.04
CA ILE A 87 -2.52 -1.66 -0.47
C ILE A 87 -2.49 -2.84 0.50
N ILE A 88 -3.30 -2.80 1.55
CA ILE A 88 -3.16 -3.75 2.68
C ILE A 88 -3.44 -5.18 2.22
N GLU A 89 -4.53 -5.41 1.48
CA GLU A 89 -4.82 -6.73 0.93
C GLU A 89 -3.74 -7.22 -0.04
N ALA A 90 -3.15 -6.32 -0.84
CA ALA A 90 -2.05 -6.69 -1.73
C ALA A 90 -0.79 -7.10 -0.97
N ILE A 91 -0.46 -6.41 0.13
CA ILE A 91 0.63 -6.79 1.03
C ILE A 91 0.40 -8.18 1.61
N ILE A 92 -0.82 -8.45 2.11
CA ILE A 92 -1.18 -9.75 2.67
C ILE A 92 -1.06 -10.86 1.62
N SER A 93 -1.61 -10.61 0.43
CA SER A 93 -1.57 -11.56 -0.68
C SER A 93 -0.13 -11.88 -1.09
N GLU A 94 0.71 -10.86 -1.26
CA GLU A 94 2.10 -11.02 -1.71
C GLU A 94 2.99 -11.67 -0.63
N SER A 95 2.68 -11.46 0.66
CA SER A 95 3.39 -12.08 1.80
C SER A 95 2.79 -13.41 2.27
N SER A 96 1.69 -13.89 1.66
CA SER A 96 0.90 -15.04 2.14
C SER A 96 1.68 -16.36 2.26
N ARG A 97 2.79 -16.51 1.52
CA ARG A 97 3.63 -17.72 1.52
C ARG A 97 4.94 -17.56 2.29
N ASN A 98 5.13 -16.44 2.98
CA ASN A 98 6.35 -16.15 3.73
C ASN A 98 5.98 -15.53 5.09
N ASP A 99 5.78 -16.39 6.09
CA ASP A 99 5.36 -15.97 7.43
C ASP A 99 6.40 -15.09 8.14
N GLU A 100 7.69 -15.28 7.86
CA GLU A 100 8.76 -14.44 8.40
C GLU A 100 8.72 -13.03 7.81
N LEU A 101 8.52 -12.90 6.48
CA LEU A 101 8.31 -11.61 5.84
C LEU A 101 7.03 -10.95 6.35
N TRP A 102 5.94 -11.71 6.44
CA TRP A 102 4.68 -11.21 6.99
C TRP A 102 4.86 -10.67 8.41
N SER A 103 5.48 -11.43 9.32
CA SER A 103 5.68 -11.00 10.71
C SER A 103 6.46 -9.68 10.82
N ARG A 104 7.47 -9.50 9.95
CA ARG A 104 8.25 -8.26 9.88
C ARG A 104 7.42 -7.09 9.35
N ILE A 105 6.63 -7.30 8.29
CA ILE A 105 5.70 -6.29 7.76
C ILE A 105 4.62 -5.93 8.79
N GLU A 106 4.02 -6.94 9.41
CA GLU A 106 2.97 -6.78 10.43
C GLU A 106 3.47 -5.95 11.61
N SER A 107 4.75 -6.07 11.97
CA SER A 107 5.37 -5.25 13.02
C SER A 107 5.46 -3.76 12.69
N GLN A 108 5.33 -3.38 11.42
CA GLN A 108 5.35 -1.98 10.97
C GLN A 108 3.93 -1.38 10.85
N LEU A 109 2.89 -2.21 10.78
CA LEU A 109 1.51 -1.72 10.67
C LEU A 109 1.08 -0.99 11.95
N GLY A 110 0.43 0.15 11.77
CA GLY A 110 -0.27 0.85 12.84
C GLY A 110 -1.52 0.10 13.29
N SER A 111 -2.19 0.57 14.35
CA SER A 111 -3.29 -0.18 14.97
C SER A 111 -4.47 -0.43 14.02
N THR A 112 -4.87 0.56 13.22
CA THR A 112 -6.04 0.47 12.33
C THR A 112 -5.75 -0.37 11.11
N SER A 113 -4.60 -0.11 10.47
CA SER A 113 -4.12 -0.89 9.33
C SER A 113 -3.89 -2.36 9.71
N LYS A 114 -3.30 -2.61 10.88
CA LYS A 114 -3.12 -3.96 11.44
C LYS A 114 -4.46 -4.66 11.69
N HIS A 115 -5.41 -4.00 12.34
CA HIS A 115 -6.73 -4.59 12.61
C HIS A 115 -7.44 -5.01 11.33
N HIS A 116 -7.38 -4.18 10.29
CA HIS A 116 -7.92 -4.53 8.97
C HIS A 116 -7.20 -5.76 8.38
N ALA A 117 -5.87 -5.79 8.47
CA ALA A 117 -5.07 -6.86 7.90
C ALA A 117 -5.31 -8.22 8.58
N GLU A 118 -5.42 -8.24 9.91
CA GLU A 118 -5.78 -9.43 10.69
C GLU A 118 -7.18 -9.92 10.33
N GLY A 119 -8.15 -8.99 10.22
CA GLY A 119 -9.51 -9.31 9.79
C GLY A 119 -9.52 -10.02 8.44
N TRP A 120 -8.75 -9.51 7.46
CA TRP A 120 -8.64 -10.12 6.14
C TRP A 120 -7.97 -11.50 6.19
N ARG A 121 -6.83 -11.64 6.86
CA ARG A 121 -6.12 -12.93 6.98
C ARG A 121 -6.98 -14.01 7.62
N ASN A 122 -7.79 -13.68 8.62
CA ASN A 122 -8.70 -14.62 9.27
C ASN A 122 -9.86 -15.08 8.38
N THR A 123 -10.20 -14.30 7.34
CA THR A 123 -11.25 -14.66 6.36
C THR A 123 -10.71 -15.37 5.12
N ALA A 124 -9.40 -15.30 4.88
CA ALA A 124 -8.73 -15.91 3.73
C ALA A 124 -8.34 -17.38 3.96
N VAL A 125 -8.82 -17.99 5.06
CA VAL A 125 -8.59 -19.39 5.45
C VAL A 125 -9.73 -20.28 4.97
#